data_AF-A0A1I2T766-F1
#
_entry.id   AF-A0A1I2T766-F1
#
_cell.length_a   1.000
_cell.length_b   1.000
_cell.length_c   1.000
_cell.angle_alpha   90.00
_cell.angle_beta   90.00
_cell.angle_gamma   90.00
#
_symmetry.space_group_name_H-M   'P 1'
#
loop_
_entity.id
_entity.type
_entity.pdbx_description
1 polymer ?
#
loop_
_entity_poly.entity_id
_entity_poly.type
_entity_poly.pdbx_seq_one_letter_code
_entity_poly.pdbx_strand_id
1 'polypeptide(L)'
;MLLDIQAMIAKGKGSGYERWAKVHNIKQMAQTLLFLEEHGLRDYDELSEKAKVATERFGEITEKQKALEERLVEIAALKKHIINYSKTKDTYAEYRKSGYSKKFFEEHREAITFCKAAKEAFSKIEGKLPKIKELNQEYSEVLQEKKKTYAEGPRCPACHDLPNNVGQTEY
;
A
#
# COMPACT_ATOMS: atom_id res chain seq x y z
N MET A 1 7.48 -24.01 23.14
CA MET A 1 8.21 -25.00 22.30
C MET A 1 8.55 -26.20 23.19
N LEU A 2 8.34 -27.44 22.72
CA LEU A 2 8.61 -28.64 23.53
C LEU A 2 10.09 -29.03 23.48
N LEU A 3 10.62 -29.48 24.61
CA LEU A 3 11.99 -30.00 24.72
C LEU A 3 12.04 -31.47 24.33
N ASP A 4 12.97 -31.84 23.45
CA ASP A 4 13.33 -33.24 23.21
C ASP A 4 14.15 -33.75 24.39
N ILE A 5 13.49 -34.52 25.26
CA ILE A 5 14.09 -35.04 26.49
C ILE A 5 15.19 -36.07 26.16
N GLN A 6 15.02 -36.86 25.09
CA GLN A 6 15.97 -37.91 24.71
C GLN A 6 17.27 -37.32 24.18
N ALA A 7 17.17 -36.31 23.32
CA ALA A 7 18.33 -35.55 22.85
C ALA A 7 19.08 -34.83 24.00
N MET A 8 18.36 -34.44 25.06
CA MET A 8 18.96 -33.76 26.22
C MET A 8 19.63 -34.72 27.20
N ILE A 9 19.10 -35.94 27.37
CA ILE A 9 19.76 -37.03 28.12
C ILE A 9 21.05 -37.46 27.41
N ALA A 10 21.03 -37.59 26.08
CA ALA A 10 22.21 -37.91 25.27
C ALA A 10 23.34 -36.87 25.40
N LYS A 11 23.00 -35.63 25.77
CA LYS A 11 23.96 -34.53 26.08
C LYS A 11 24.49 -34.55 27.52
N GLY A 12 24.22 -35.62 28.28
CA GLY A 12 24.76 -35.81 29.63
C GLY A 12 24.05 -35.02 30.74
N LYS A 13 22.82 -34.53 30.50
CA LYS A 13 22.04 -33.84 31.55
C LYS A 13 21.47 -34.84 32.56
N GLY A 14 21.62 -34.54 33.85
CA GLY A 14 21.20 -35.42 34.95
C GLY A 14 19.68 -35.51 35.18
N SER A 15 19.27 -36.46 36.02
CA SER A 15 17.87 -36.81 36.31
C SER A 15 16.98 -35.66 36.82
N GLY A 16 17.56 -34.68 37.51
CA GLY A 16 16.84 -33.46 37.92
C GLY A 16 16.40 -32.59 36.74
N TYR A 17 17.22 -32.52 35.69
CA TYR A 17 16.90 -31.79 34.48
C TYR A 17 15.82 -32.49 33.66
N GLU A 18 15.86 -33.83 33.60
CA GLU A 18 14.81 -34.64 32.98
C GLU A 18 13.44 -34.36 33.61
N ARG A 19 13.37 -34.36 34.94
CA ARG A 19 12.13 -34.03 35.68
C ARG A 19 11.63 -32.62 35.37
N TRP A 20 12.53 -31.64 35.35
CA TRP A 20 12.18 -30.27 34.97
C TRP A 20 11.67 -30.18 33.53
N ALA A 21 12.32 -30.85 32.57
CA ALA A 21 11.92 -30.85 31.17
C ALA A 21 10.53 -31.47 30.96
N LYS A 22 10.19 -32.54 31.69
CA LYS A 22 8.84 -33.12 31.67
C LYS A 22 7.78 -32.11 32.16
N VAL A 23 8.03 -31.47 33.30
CA VAL A 23 7.11 -30.45 33.85
C VAL A 23 7.00 -29.25 32.90
N HIS A 24 8.10 -28.82 32.29
CA HIS A 24 8.11 -27.76 31.30
C HIS A 24 7.24 -28.10 30.09
N ASN A 25 7.42 -29.29 29.50
CA ASN A 25 6.63 -29.73 28.36
C ASN A 25 5.14 -29.81 28.68
N ILE A 26 4.75 -30.35 29.84
CA ILE A 26 3.34 -30.39 30.27
C ILE A 26 2.77 -28.98 30.38
N LYS A 27 3.50 -28.04 30.99
CA LYS A 27 3.08 -26.64 31.08
C LYS A 27 2.92 -26.00 29.69
N GLN A 28 3.85 -26.27 28.77
CA GLN A 28 3.76 -25.79 27.39
C GLN A 28 2.55 -26.38 26.65
N MET A 29 2.27 -27.68 26.81
CA MET A 29 1.10 -28.32 26.22
C MET A 29 -0.21 -27.75 26.79
N ALA A 30 -0.28 -27.54 28.11
CA ALA A 30 -1.44 -26.92 28.74
C ALA A 30 -1.68 -25.49 28.23
N GLN A 31 -0.62 -24.69 28.08
CA GLN A 31 -0.71 -23.36 27.48
C GLN A 31 -1.22 -23.41 26.04
N THR A 32 -0.75 -24.35 25.21
CA THR A 32 -1.26 -24.53 23.86
C THR A 32 -2.74 -24.91 23.85
N LEU A 33 -3.15 -25.84 24.72
CA LEU A 33 -4.55 -26.25 24.80
C LEU A 33 -5.47 -25.11 25.23
N LEU A 34 -5.06 -24.31 26.23
CA LEU A 34 -5.79 -23.11 26.66
C LEU A 34 -5.91 -22.09 25.53
N PHE A 35 -4.82 -21.84 24.80
CA PHE A 35 -4.84 -20.95 23.64
C PHE A 35 -5.82 -21.43 22.56
N LEU A 36 -5.80 -22.73 22.22
CA LEU A 36 -6.73 -23.29 21.23
C LEU A 36 -8.19 -23.22 21.71
N GLU A 37 -8.44 -23.33 23.02
CA GLU A 37 -9.77 -23.21 23.62
C GLU A 37 -10.26 -21.76 23.62
N GLU A 38 -9.44 -20.82 24.10
CA GLU A 38 -9.74 -19.38 24.09
C GLU A 38 -9.99 -18.85 22.67
N HIS A 39 -9.29 -19.41 21.69
CA HIS A 39 -9.45 -19.04 20.30
C HIS A 39 -10.38 -19.96 19.51
N GLY A 40 -11.12 -20.89 20.10
CA GLY A 40 -12.05 -21.77 19.36
C GLY A 40 -11.40 -22.38 18.11
N LEU A 41 -10.28 -23.06 18.30
CA LEU A 41 -9.48 -23.72 17.26
C LEU A 41 -9.43 -25.24 17.49
N ARG A 42 -10.43 -25.79 18.18
CA ARG A 42 -10.48 -27.23 18.49
C ARG A 42 -11.16 -28.04 17.40
N ASP A 43 -12.00 -27.40 16.60
CA ASP A 43 -12.62 -28.00 15.43
C ASP A 43 -11.92 -27.52 14.15
N TYR A 44 -11.78 -28.43 13.18
CA TYR A 44 -11.28 -28.10 11.86
C TYR A 44 -12.19 -27.09 11.15
N ASP A 45 -13.50 -27.18 11.31
CA ASP A 45 -14.47 -26.28 10.70
C ASP A 45 -14.32 -24.86 11.26
N GLU A 46 -14.11 -24.72 12.57
CA GLU A 46 -13.82 -23.41 13.21
C GLU A 46 -12.51 -22.80 12.72
N LEU A 47 -11.45 -23.63 12.62
CA LEU A 47 -10.16 -23.19 12.09
C LEU A 47 -10.27 -22.77 10.62
N SER A 48 -10.97 -23.56 9.81
CA SER A 48 -11.21 -23.31 8.39
C SER A 48 -11.97 -22.00 8.19
N GLU A 49 -13.02 -21.78 8.98
CA GLU A 49 -13.80 -20.55 8.93
C GLU A 49 -12.96 -19.32 9.31
N LYS A 50 -12.17 -19.41 10.38
CA LYS A 50 -11.26 -18.30 10.77
C LYS A 50 -10.19 -18.03 9.71
N ALA A 51 -9.67 -19.08 9.06
CA ALA A 51 -8.74 -18.93 7.97
C ALA A 51 -9.39 -18.21 6.78
N LYS A 52 -10.62 -18.59 6.39
CA LYS A 52 -11.39 -17.93 5.33
C LYS A 52 -11.62 -16.45 5.65
N VAL A 53 -12.15 -16.14 6.83
CA VAL A 53 -12.40 -14.76 7.28
C VAL A 53 -11.11 -13.93 7.27
N ALA A 54 -9.99 -14.51 7.71
CA ALA A 54 -8.70 -13.83 7.68
C ALA A 54 -8.22 -13.57 6.23
N THR A 55 -8.39 -14.53 5.33
CA THR A 55 -8.06 -14.39 3.90
C THR A 55 -8.95 -13.36 3.20
N GLU A 56 -10.25 -13.38 3.45
CA GLU A 56 -11.20 -12.41 2.90
C GLU A 56 -10.85 -10.98 3.36
N ARG A 57 -10.66 -10.79 4.67
CA ARG A 57 -10.24 -9.50 5.22
C ARG A 57 -8.89 -9.03 4.66
N PHE A 58 -7.94 -9.94 4.46
CA PHE A 58 -6.67 -9.61 3.82
C PHE A 58 -6.86 -9.16 2.37
N GLY A 59 -7.73 -9.86 1.62
CA GLY A 59 -8.10 -9.47 0.26
C GLY A 59 -8.72 -8.08 0.21
N GLU A 60 -9.69 -7.79 1.08
CA GLU A 60 -10.34 -6.48 1.17
C GLU A 60 -9.35 -5.35 1.48
N ILE A 61 -8.46 -5.55 2.45
CA ILE A 61 -7.44 -4.55 2.82
C ILE A 61 -6.48 -4.32 1.65
N THR A 62 -6.10 -5.39 0.95
CA THR A 62 -5.21 -5.31 -0.22
C THR A 62 -5.85 -4.51 -1.36
N GLU A 63 -7.11 -4.79 -1.68
CA GLU A 63 -7.83 -4.05 -2.74
C GLU A 63 -8.03 -2.58 -2.36
N LYS A 64 -8.34 -2.29 -1.09
CA LYS A 64 -8.40 -0.90 -0.60
C LYS A 64 -7.05 -0.19 -0.73
N GLN A 65 -5.94 -0.86 -0.40
CA GLN A 65 -4.61 -0.27 -0.55
C GLN A 65 -4.30 0.05 -2.01
N LYS A 66 -4.60 -0.86 -2.95
CA LYS A 66 -4.41 -0.62 -4.38
C LYS A 66 -5.23 0.58 -4.86
N ALA A 67 -6.51 0.65 -4.50
CA ALA A 67 -7.37 1.77 -4.88
C ALA A 67 -6.86 3.12 -4.35
N LEU A 68 -6.37 3.16 -3.10
CA LEU A 68 -5.77 4.37 -2.53
C LEU A 68 -4.46 4.75 -3.25
N GLU A 69 -3.64 3.78 -3.64
CA GLU A 69 -2.42 4.02 -4.41
C GLU A 69 -2.70 4.55 -5.82
N GLU A 70 -3.64 3.93 -6.53
CA GLU A 70 -4.10 4.40 -7.83
C GLU A 70 -4.60 5.84 -7.74
N ARG A 71 -5.38 6.15 -6.70
CA ARG A 71 -5.89 7.51 -6.50
C ARG A 71 -4.78 8.54 -6.27
N LEU A 72 -3.73 8.20 -5.53
CA LEU A 72 -2.57 9.09 -5.34
C LEU A 72 -1.85 9.35 -6.68
N VAL A 73 -1.69 8.32 -7.51
CA VAL A 73 -1.07 8.43 -8.83
C VAL A 73 -1.91 9.32 -9.76
N GLU A 74 -3.23 9.12 -9.77
CA GLU A 74 -4.17 9.95 -10.53
C GLU A 74 -4.10 11.42 -10.13
N ILE A 75 -4.15 11.72 -8.82
CA ILE A 75 -4.07 13.09 -8.32
C ILE A 75 -2.74 13.74 -8.72
N ALA A 76 -1.62 13.01 -8.59
CA ALA A 76 -0.30 13.51 -8.98
C ALA A 76 -0.22 13.80 -10.50
N ALA A 77 -0.73 12.89 -11.33
CA ALA A 77 -0.80 13.08 -12.78
C ALA A 77 -1.66 14.29 -13.15
N LEU A 78 -2.83 14.44 -12.52
CA LEU A 78 -3.73 15.56 -12.78
C LEU A 78 -3.09 16.90 -12.37
N LYS A 79 -2.44 16.97 -11.20
CA LYS A 79 -1.66 18.14 -10.77
C LYS A 79 -0.60 18.51 -11.80
N LYS A 80 0.14 17.53 -12.30
CA LYS A 80 1.16 17.73 -13.35
C LYS A 80 0.55 18.32 -14.62
N HIS A 81 -0.59 17.81 -15.08
CA HIS A 81 -1.29 18.36 -16.25
C HIS A 81 -1.76 19.80 -16.02
N ILE A 82 -2.30 20.13 -14.84
CA ILE A 82 -2.72 21.51 -14.50
C ILE A 82 -1.54 22.48 -14.54
N ILE A 83 -0.40 22.10 -13.92
CA ILE A 83 0.81 22.93 -13.90
C ILE A 83 1.36 23.10 -15.32
N ASN A 84 1.49 22.00 -16.06
CA ASN A 84 1.99 22.03 -17.44
C ASN A 84 1.12 22.89 -18.34
N TYR A 85 -0.20 22.76 -18.26
CA TYR A 85 -1.13 23.60 -18.99
C TYR A 85 -0.96 25.08 -18.63
N SER A 86 -0.89 25.39 -17.34
CA SER A 86 -0.71 26.77 -16.87
C SER A 86 0.57 27.41 -17.42
N LYS A 87 1.66 26.65 -17.54
CA LYS A 87 2.95 27.11 -18.06
C LYS A 87 3.01 27.23 -19.58
N THR A 88 2.20 26.45 -20.30
CA THR A 88 2.32 26.28 -21.76
C THR A 88 1.14 26.84 -22.57
N LYS A 89 0.07 27.28 -21.90
CA LYS A 89 -1.14 27.82 -22.55
C LYS A 89 -0.85 29.02 -23.46
N ASP A 90 0.07 29.91 -23.08
CA ASP A 90 0.35 31.14 -23.80
C ASP A 90 1.17 30.84 -25.07
N THR A 91 2.21 29.99 -24.96
CA THR A 91 2.95 29.46 -26.12
C THR A 91 2.03 28.72 -27.09
N TYR A 92 1.07 27.95 -26.58
CA TYR A 92 0.07 27.29 -27.44
C TYR A 92 -0.89 28.29 -28.11
N ALA A 93 -1.23 29.39 -27.43
CA ALA A 93 -2.04 30.45 -28.02
C ALA A 93 -1.29 31.16 -29.16
N GLU A 94 0.01 31.41 -29.01
CA GLU A 94 0.88 31.93 -30.07
C GLU A 94 1.01 30.95 -31.23
N TYR A 95 1.16 29.65 -30.95
CA TYR A 95 1.15 28.60 -31.97
C TYR A 95 -0.15 28.60 -32.80
N ARG A 96 -1.29 28.82 -32.13
CA ARG A 96 -2.59 28.93 -32.83
C ARG A 96 -2.64 30.21 -33.68
N LYS A 97 -2.12 31.33 -33.18
CA LYS A 97 -2.07 32.61 -33.91
C LYS A 97 -1.13 32.57 -35.11
N SER A 98 -0.05 31.78 -35.06
CA SER A 98 0.87 31.59 -36.18
C SER A 98 0.32 30.68 -37.29
N GLY A 99 -0.94 30.26 -37.19
CA GLY A 99 -1.57 29.38 -38.16
C GLY A 99 -1.01 27.95 -38.13
N TYR A 100 -0.57 27.48 -36.95
CA TYR A 100 0.05 26.17 -36.78
C TYR A 100 1.36 25.99 -37.57
N SER A 101 2.17 27.06 -37.64
CA SER A 101 3.47 27.04 -38.33
C SER A 101 4.37 25.87 -37.89
N LYS A 102 4.89 25.13 -38.86
CA LYS A 102 5.79 23.98 -38.61
C LYS A 102 7.06 24.41 -37.90
N LYS A 103 7.64 25.57 -38.27
CA LYS A 103 8.84 26.12 -37.62
C LYS A 103 8.59 26.41 -36.15
N PHE A 104 7.47 27.07 -35.84
CA PHE A 104 7.08 27.35 -34.46
C PHE A 104 6.83 26.06 -33.66
N PHE A 105 6.23 25.05 -34.30
CA PHE A 105 6.04 23.75 -33.66
C PHE A 105 7.37 23.08 -33.29
N GLU A 106 8.37 23.14 -34.17
CA GLU A 106 9.69 22.55 -33.93
C GLU A 106 10.44 23.29 -32.81
N GLU A 107 10.38 24.63 -32.79
CA GLU A 107 11.00 25.47 -31.75
C GLU A 107 10.35 25.31 -30.36
N HIS A 108 9.03 25.11 -30.31
CA HIS A 108 8.25 25.02 -29.07
C HIS A 108 7.63 23.63 -28.85
N ARG A 109 8.26 22.59 -29.40
CA ARG A 109 7.69 21.23 -29.47
C ARG A 109 7.22 20.69 -28.13
N GLU A 110 8.06 20.83 -27.10
CA GLU A 110 7.77 20.34 -25.75
C GLU A 110 6.56 21.05 -25.15
N ALA A 111 6.55 22.39 -25.17
CA ALA A 111 5.46 23.18 -24.62
C ALA A 111 4.11 22.87 -25.30
N ILE A 112 4.12 22.74 -26.63
CA ILE A 112 2.93 22.40 -27.40
C ILE A 112 2.46 20.98 -27.07
N THR A 113 3.38 20.03 -26.94
CA THR A 113 3.06 18.63 -26.60
C THR A 113 2.48 18.52 -25.19
N PHE A 114 3.08 19.20 -24.20
CA PHE A 114 2.56 19.24 -22.83
C PHE A 114 1.17 19.89 -22.76
N CYS A 115 0.94 20.99 -23.48
CA CYS A 115 -0.37 21.64 -23.52
C CYS A 115 -1.43 20.73 -24.14
N LYS A 116 -1.10 20.02 -25.24
CA LYS A 116 -2.00 19.05 -25.88
C LYS A 116 -2.33 17.89 -24.93
N ALA A 117 -1.31 17.28 -24.32
CA ALA A 117 -1.49 16.17 -23.38
C ALA A 117 -2.36 16.59 -22.18
N ALA A 118 -2.15 17.79 -21.63
CA ALA A 118 -2.99 18.31 -20.55
C ALA A 118 -4.45 18.53 -21.00
N LYS A 119 -4.68 19.10 -22.19
CA LYS A 119 -6.05 19.26 -22.73
C LYS A 119 -6.75 17.92 -22.94
N GLU A 120 -6.03 16.91 -23.43
CA GLU A 120 -6.58 15.57 -23.61
C GLU A 120 -6.95 14.94 -22.26
N ALA A 121 -6.08 15.05 -21.25
CA ALA A 121 -6.37 14.58 -19.90
C ALA A 121 -7.62 15.27 -19.32
N PHE A 122 -7.75 16.59 -19.50
CA PHE A 122 -8.93 17.33 -19.05
C PHE A 122 -10.21 16.95 -19.78
N SER A 123 -10.15 16.60 -21.07
CA SER A 123 -11.34 16.16 -21.83
C SER A 123 -11.92 14.83 -21.36
N LYS A 124 -11.15 14.03 -20.63
CA LYS A 124 -11.61 12.75 -20.04
C LYS A 124 -12.31 12.96 -18.69
N ILE A 125 -12.26 14.16 -18.12
CA ILE A 125 -12.88 14.49 -16.83
C ILE A 125 -14.27 15.06 -17.10
N GLU A 126 -15.29 14.41 -16.54
CA GLU A 126 -16.65 14.92 -16.56
C GLU A 126 -16.81 16.02 -15.49
N GLY A 127 -17.30 17.19 -15.90
CA GLY A 127 -17.58 18.29 -14.98
C GLY A 127 -16.42 19.27 -14.79
N LYS A 128 -16.36 19.88 -13.60
CA LYS A 128 -15.44 20.99 -13.31
C LYS A 128 -14.06 20.47 -12.91
N LEU A 129 -13.01 20.99 -13.56
CA LEU A 129 -11.64 20.70 -13.18
C LEU A 129 -11.36 21.15 -11.73
N PRO A 130 -10.86 20.25 -10.86
CA PRO A 130 -10.53 20.59 -9.49
C PRO A 130 -9.34 21.55 -9.43
N LYS A 131 -9.29 22.36 -8.36
CA LYS A 131 -8.17 23.27 -8.12
C LYS A 131 -6.99 22.51 -7.51
N ILE A 132 -5.76 23.00 -7.75
CA ILE A 132 -4.55 22.44 -7.11
C ILE A 132 -4.67 22.37 -5.59
N LYS A 133 -5.31 23.37 -4.95
CA LYS A 133 -5.53 23.36 -3.49
C LYS A 133 -6.41 22.18 -3.04
N GLU A 134 -7.49 21.91 -3.76
CA GLU A 134 -8.41 20.79 -3.49
C GLU A 134 -7.69 19.46 -3.70
N LEU A 135 -6.92 19.33 -4.79
CA LEU A 135 -6.11 18.15 -5.06
C LEU A 135 -5.01 17.91 -4.01
N ASN A 136 -4.40 18.97 -3.46
CA ASN A 136 -3.43 18.83 -2.37
C ASN A 136 -4.08 18.32 -1.09
N GLN A 137 -5.27 18.82 -0.76
CA GLN A 137 -6.03 18.38 0.39
C GLN A 137 -6.40 16.90 0.23
N GLU A 138 -7.01 16.54 -0.89
CA GLU A 138 -7.39 15.16 -1.20
C GLU A 138 -6.17 14.22 -1.15
N TYR A 139 -5.05 14.61 -1.76
CA TYR A 139 -3.80 13.83 -1.69
C TYR A 139 -3.36 13.56 -0.25
N SER A 140 -3.44 14.58 0.61
CA SER A 140 -3.04 14.44 2.02
C SER A 140 -4.00 13.52 2.80
N GLU A 141 -5.29 13.57 2.50
CA GLU A 141 -6.32 12.73 3.10
C GLU A 141 -6.14 11.26 2.67
N VAL A 142 -6.02 11.01 1.36
CA VAL A 142 -5.76 9.67 0.80
C VAL A 142 -4.45 9.09 1.34
N LEU A 143 -3.40 9.91 1.49
CA LEU A 143 -2.15 9.46 2.06
C LEU A 143 -2.27 9.10 3.54
N GLN A 144 -3.06 9.86 4.32
CA GLN A 144 -3.35 9.52 5.72
C GLN A 144 -4.16 8.23 5.82
N GLU A 145 -5.17 8.07 4.95
CA GLU A 145 -5.98 6.85 4.89
C GLU A 145 -5.14 5.64 4.53
N LYS A 146 -4.27 5.73 3.51
CA LYS A 146 -3.33 4.67 3.16
C LYS A 146 -2.46 4.25 4.36
N LYS A 147 -1.94 5.22 5.13
CA LYS A 147 -1.15 4.95 6.35
C LYS A 147 -1.97 4.23 7.42
N LYS A 148 -3.25 4.60 7.60
CA LYS A 148 -4.16 3.91 8.55
C LYS A 148 -4.47 2.49 8.09
N THR A 149 -4.85 2.31 6.83
CA THR A 149 -5.13 1.00 6.23
C THR A 149 -3.91 0.06 6.30
N TYR A 150 -2.70 0.61 6.15
CA TYR A 150 -1.46 -0.15 6.35
C TYR A 150 -1.24 -0.57 7.82
N ALA A 151 -1.59 0.29 8.78
CA ALA A 151 -1.51 -0.03 10.20
C ALA A 151 -2.59 -1.02 10.66
N GLU A 152 -3.73 -1.08 9.96
CA GLU A 152 -4.86 -1.99 10.23
C GLU A 152 -4.71 -3.38 9.57
N GLY A 153 -3.83 -3.51 8.58
CA GLY A 153 -3.49 -4.79 7.95
C GLY A 153 -2.82 -5.75 8.92
N PRO A 154 -2.93 -7.08 8.72
CA PRO A 154 -2.13 -8.05 9.47
C PRO A 154 -0.66 -7.67 9.35
N ARG A 155 0.04 -7.46 10.47
CA ARG A 155 1.50 -7.23 10.51
C ARG A 155 2.18 -8.42 9.83
N CYS A 156 2.47 -8.31 8.55
CA CYS A 156 3.35 -9.21 7.83
C CYS A 156 4.79 -8.73 8.08
N PRO A 157 5.64 -9.50 8.77
CA PRO A 157 7.02 -9.10 9.05
C PRO A 157 7.83 -8.80 7.79
N ALA A 158 7.46 -9.40 6.65
CA ALA A 158 8.13 -9.21 5.36
C ALA A 158 7.76 -7.89 4.65
N CYS A 159 6.66 -7.23 5.02
CA CYS A 159 6.23 -5.98 4.38
C CYS A 159 6.88 -4.73 4.99
N HIS A 160 7.55 -4.86 6.13
CA HIS A 160 8.25 -3.77 6.82
C HIS A 160 9.35 -3.11 5.96
N ASP A 161 9.96 -3.86 5.05
CA ASP A 161 11.18 -3.44 4.34
C ASP A 161 10.94 -2.93 2.92
N LEU A 162 9.68 -2.76 2.49
CA LEU A 162 9.42 -2.11 1.21
C LEU A 162 9.61 -0.60 1.38
N PRO A 163 10.59 0.00 0.66
CA PRO A 163 10.88 1.41 0.79
C PRO A 163 9.62 2.20 0.41
N ASN A 164 9.18 3.04 1.34
CA ASN A 164 8.13 4.04 1.13
C ASN A 164 8.68 5.14 0.21
N ASN A 165 8.96 4.78 -1.04
CA ASN A 165 9.59 5.63 -2.03
C ASN A 165 8.66 5.81 -3.21
N VAL A 166 7.54 6.50 -2.96
CA VAL A 166 6.77 7.13 -4.03
C VAL A 166 6.42 8.54 -3.57
N GLY A 167 7.19 9.52 -4.04
CA GLY A 167 6.66 10.87 -4.26
C GLY A 167 7.00 11.96 -3.25
N GLN A 168 8.08 11.87 -2.47
CA GLN A 168 8.76 13.08 -1.96
C GLN A 168 9.73 13.59 -3.03
N THR A 169 9.21 14.06 -4.16
CA THR A 169 9.95 15.00 -4.99
C THR A 169 9.30 16.36 -4.77
N GLU A 170 10.01 17.18 -3.99
CA GLU A 170 9.80 18.62 -3.92
C GLU A 170 9.79 19.20 -5.35
N TYR A 171 8.70 19.84 -5.70
CA TYR A 171 8.60 20.79 -6.81
C TYR A 171 7.64 21.91 -6.42
#